data_AF-A0A428YJW6-F1
#
_entry.id   AF-A0A428YJW6-F1
#
_cell.length_a   1.000
_cell.length_b   1.000
_cell.length_c   1.000
_cell.angle_alpha   90.00
_cell.angle_beta   90.00
_cell.angle_gamma   90.00
#
_symmetry.space_group_name_H-M   'P 1'
#
loop_
_entity.id
_entity.type
_entity.pdbx_description
1 polymer ?
#
loop_
_entity_poly.entity_id
_entity_poly.type
_entity_poly.pdbx_seq_one_letter_code
_entity_poly.pdbx_strand_id
1 'polypeptide(L)'
;MAEELWLDPDRVASGGRDLASAGKQLGTERSGIGGEVASMSSQRPWGNDDIGQTFEKNYRPIEQQVLLAWEKLGLYVEGLGDAVVDTVRAATESDQHAAVQVERTYRKRS
;
A
#
# COMPACT_ATOMS: atom_id res chain seq x y z
N MET A 1 31.91 -1.73 12.88
CA MET A 1 31.99 -1.33 11.46
C MET A 1 30.56 -1.28 10.99
N ALA A 2 30.06 -0.08 10.67
CA ALA A 2 28.69 0.06 10.16
C ALA A 2 28.64 -0.61 8.78
N GLU A 3 27.67 -1.47 8.59
CA GLU A 3 27.42 -2.16 7.33
C GLU A 3 26.99 -1.10 6.31
N GLU A 4 27.86 -0.80 5.35
CA GLU A 4 27.59 0.20 4.32
C GLU A 4 26.52 -0.37 3.39
N LEU A 5 25.29 0.11 3.56
CA LEU A 5 24.12 -0.34 2.82
C LEU A 5 24.22 0.21 1.40
N TRP A 6 24.75 -0.59 0.47
CA TRP A 6 24.79 -0.30 -0.97
C TRP A 6 23.40 -0.40 -1.61
N LEU A 7 22.42 0.35 -1.10
CA LEU A 7 21.13 0.54 -1.74
C LEU A 7 21.17 1.85 -2.54
N ASP A 8 20.77 1.78 -3.81
CA ASP A 8 20.49 2.94 -4.63
C ASP A 8 19.22 3.65 -4.08
N PRO A 9 19.35 4.81 -3.41
CA PRO A 9 18.22 5.47 -2.75
C PRO A 9 17.13 5.89 -3.75
N ASP A 10 17.53 6.31 -4.95
CA ASP A 10 16.61 6.75 -5.99
C ASP A 10 15.79 5.56 -6.51
N ARG A 11 16.44 4.39 -6.67
CA ARG A 11 15.75 3.17 -7.07
C ARG A 11 14.75 2.70 -6.01
N VAL A 12 15.11 2.75 -4.72
CA VAL A 12 14.21 2.37 -3.63
C VAL A 12 13.04 3.34 -3.52
N ALA A 13 13.28 4.65 -3.64
CA ALA A 13 12.23 5.66 -3.64
C ALA A 13 11.30 5.54 -4.86
N SER A 14 11.82 5.18 -6.03
CA SER A 14 10.99 4.86 -7.19
C SER A 14 10.09 3.65 -6.91
N GLY A 15 10.65 2.56 -6.40
CA GLY A 15 9.86 1.36 -6.05
C GLY A 15 8.79 1.63 -5.01
N GLY A 16 9.09 2.47 -4.01
CA GLY A 16 8.09 2.93 -3.02
C GLY A 16 6.94 3.70 -3.67
N ARG A 17 7.23 4.61 -4.61
CA ARG A 17 6.19 5.34 -5.36
C ARG A 17 5.36 4.42 -6.25
N ASP A 18 5.99 3.42 -6.87
CA ASP A 18 5.29 2.44 -7.71
C ASP A 18 4.33 1.58 -6.85
N LEU A 19 4.76 1.16 -5.66
CA LEU A 19 3.89 0.49 -4.67
C LEU A 19 2.73 1.39 -4.23
N ALA A 20 3.01 2.65 -3.90
CA ALA A 20 1.97 3.60 -3.52
C ALA A 20 0.91 3.76 -4.63
N SER A 21 1.36 3.87 -5.88
CA SER A 21 0.49 3.93 -7.05
C SER A 21 -0.32 2.65 -7.26
N ALA A 22 0.29 1.48 -7.07
CA ALA A 22 -0.41 0.20 -7.17
C ALA A 22 -1.50 0.05 -6.09
N GLY A 23 -1.23 0.49 -4.85
CA GLY A 23 -2.22 0.52 -3.78
C GLY A 23 -3.42 1.41 -4.10
N LYS A 24 -3.18 2.62 -4.66
CA LYS A 24 -4.24 3.51 -5.15
C LYS A 24 -5.05 2.91 -6.28
N GLN A 25 -4.40 2.21 -7.21
CA GLN A 25 -5.08 1.51 -8.29
C GLN A 25 -6.00 0.41 -7.73
N LEU A 26 -5.52 -0.40 -6.78
CA LEU A 26 -6.35 -1.40 -6.11
C LEU A 26 -7.57 -0.78 -5.44
N GLY A 27 -7.42 0.36 -4.76
CA GLY A 27 -8.53 1.11 -4.18
C GLY A 27 -9.53 1.64 -5.23
N THR A 28 -9.03 2.08 -6.38
CA THR A 28 -9.85 2.54 -7.50
C THR A 28 -10.67 1.39 -8.10
N GLU A 29 -10.04 0.24 -8.36
CA GLU A 29 -10.73 -0.95 -8.88
C GLU A 29 -11.74 -1.51 -7.87
N ARG A 30 -11.39 -1.49 -6.58
CA ARG A 30 -12.33 -1.85 -5.51
C ARG A 30 -13.56 -0.93 -5.50
N SER A 31 -13.38 0.36 -5.71
CA SER A 31 -14.48 1.34 -5.75
C SER A 31 -15.31 1.23 -7.02
N GLY A 32 -14.69 0.88 -8.15
CA GLY A 32 -15.34 0.63 -9.43
C GLY A 32 -15.99 -0.76 -9.48
N ILE A 33 -15.21 -1.76 -9.89
CA ILE A 33 -15.67 -3.14 -10.11
C ILE A 33 -16.24 -3.73 -8.82
N GLY A 34 -15.53 -3.58 -7.70
CA GLY A 34 -16.03 -4.09 -6.41
C GLY A 34 -17.31 -3.38 -5.95
N GLY A 35 -17.49 -2.10 -6.30
CA GLY A 35 -18.72 -1.35 -6.05
C GLY A 35 -19.88 -1.82 -6.91
N GLU A 36 -19.63 -2.11 -8.19
CA GLU A 36 -20.61 -2.69 -9.10
C GLU A 36 -21.08 -4.07 -8.62
N VAL A 37 -20.14 -4.93 -8.23
CA VAL A 37 -20.46 -6.24 -7.63
C VAL A 37 -21.38 -6.04 -6.45
N ALA A 38 -20.99 -5.24 -5.44
CA ALA A 38 -21.80 -4.98 -4.26
C ALA A 38 -23.21 -4.44 -4.59
N SER A 39 -23.30 -3.56 -5.59
CA SER A 39 -24.58 -3.00 -6.05
C SER A 39 -25.48 -4.06 -6.67
N MET A 40 -24.99 -4.84 -7.63
CA MET A 40 -25.74 -5.94 -8.25
C MET A 40 -26.17 -6.95 -7.20
N SER A 41 -25.26 -7.27 -6.30
CA SER A 41 -25.48 -8.20 -5.22
C SER A 41 -26.63 -7.74 -4.31
N SER A 42 -26.69 -6.46 -3.94
CA SER A 42 -27.77 -5.90 -3.12
C SER A 42 -29.18 -6.06 -3.73
N GLN A 43 -29.28 -6.24 -5.05
CA GLN A 43 -30.54 -6.44 -5.77
C GLN A 43 -31.07 -7.88 -5.67
N ARG A 44 -30.36 -8.78 -4.98
CA ARG A 44 -30.71 -10.21 -4.85
C ARG A 44 -30.92 -10.87 -6.21
N PRO A 45 -29.87 -10.98 -7.03
CA PRO A 45 -29.99 -11.42 -8.43
C PRO A 45 -30.51 -12.85 -8.58
N TRP A 46 -30.50 -13.64 -7.52
CA TRP A 46 -30.96 -15.03 -7.49
C TRP A 46 -32.39 -15.20 -6.97
N GLY A 47 -33.12 -14.09 -6.80
CA GLY A 47 -34.50 -14.11 -6.35
C GLY A 47 -34.67 -14.23 -4.84
N ASN A 48 -35.93 -14.34 -4.41
CA ASN A 48 -36.33 -14.44 -3.00
C ASN A 48 -36.93 -15.81 -2.64
N ASP A 49 -36.85 -16.77 -3.56
CA ASP A 49 -37.27 -18.15 -3.31
C ASP A 49 -36.26 -18.88 -2.41
N ASP A 50 -36.55 -20.14 -2.05
CA ASP A 50 -35.70 -20.91 -1.14
C ASP A 50 -34.27 -21.08 -1.67
N ILE A 51 -34.12 -21.15 -3.00
CA ILE A 51 -32.81 -21.25 -3.67
C ILE A 51 -32.06 -19.93 -3.54
N GLY A 52 -32.71 -18.80 -3.86
CA GLY A 52 -32.14 -17.46 -3.73
C GLY A 52 -31.76 -17.12 -2.29
N GLN A 53 -32.58 -17.49 -1.31
CA GLN A 53 -32.27 -17.32 0.11
C GLN A 53 -31.09 -18.18 0.57
N THR A 54 -31.00 -19.42 0.07
CA THR A 54 -29.86 -20.30 0.35
C THR A 54 -28.58 -19.73 -0.25
N PHE A 55 -28.65 -19.17 -1.46
CA PHE A 55 -27.52 -18.48 -2.08
C PHE A 55 -27.11 -17.27 -1.24
N GLU A 56 -28.05 -16.40 -0.89
CA GLU A 56 -27.80 -15.21 -0.07
C GLU A 56 -27.07 -15.57 1.24
N LYS A 57 -27.54 -16.60 1.93
CA LYS A 57 -26.97 -17.06 3.20
C LYS A 57 -25.52 -17.52 3.08
N ASN A 58 -25.15 -18.14 1.96
CA ASN A 58 -23.82 -18.74 1.78
C ASN A 58 -22.85 -17.79 1.06
N TYR A 59 -23.32 -17.03 0.06
CA TYR A 59 -22.49 -16.19 -0.79
C TYR A 59 -22.26 -14.79 -0.21
N ARG A 60 -23.31 -14.14 0.33
CA ARG A 60 -23.22 -12.76 0.81
C ARG A 60 -22.08 -12.54 1.81
N PRO A 61 -21.86 -13.41 2.81
CA PRO A 61 -20.78 -13.20 3.77
C PRO A 61 -19.40 -13.30 3.12
N ILE A 62 -19.23 -14.20 2.16
CA ILE A 62 -17.96 -14.42 1.45
C ILE A 62 -17.65 -13.22 0.56
N GLU A 63 -18.63 -12.74 -0.20
CA GLU A 63 -18.47 -11.54 -1.01
C GLU A 63 -18.06 -10.33 -0.16
N GLN A 64 -18.75 -10.08 0.96
CA GLN A 64 -18.42 -8.98 1.87
C GLN A 64 -16.99 -9.10 2.42
N GLN A 65 -16.55 -10.32 2.76
CA GLN A 65 -15.17 -10.56 3.20
C GLN A 65 -14.15 -10.27 2.11
N VAL A 66 -14.41 -10.69 0.87
CA VAL A 66 -13.53 -10.44 -0.28
C VAL A 66 -13.44 -8.93 -0.56
N LEU A 67 -14.58 -8.24 -0.59
CA LEU A 67 -14.63 -6.80 -0.82
C LEU A 67 -13.91 -6.01 0.28
N LEU A 68 -14.02 -6.44 1.53
CA LEU A 68 -13.28 -5.83 2.65
C LEU A 68 -11.78 -6.14 2.57
N ALA A 69 -11.40 -7.37 2.22
CA ALA A 69 -10.00 -7.75 2.07
C ALA A 69 -9.33 -6.98 0.94
N TRP A 70 -10.02 -6.78 -0.18
CA TRP A 70 -9.53 -5.99 -1.30
C TRP A 70 -9.27 -4.53 -0.89
N GLU A 71 -10.22 -3.89 -0.21
CA GLU A 71 -10.03 -2.53 0.31
C GLU A 71 -8.78 -2.43 1.22
N LYS A 72 -8.63 -3.39 2.16
CA LYS A 72 -7.48 -3.44 3.06
C LYS A 72 -6.16 -3.66 2.33
N LEU A 73 -6.15 -4.51 1.29
CA LEU A 73 -4.96 -4.75 0.48
C LEU A 73 -4.50 -3.46 -0.23
N GLY A 74 -5.44 -2.70 -0.81
CA GLY A 74 -5.12 -1.41 -1.43
C GLY A 74 -4.47 -0.45 -0.44
N LEU A 75 -5.09 -0.25 0.74
CA LEU A 75 -4.58 0.61 1.80
C LEU A 75 -3.20 0.17 2.31
N TYR A 76 -2.99 -1.15 2.47
CA TYR A 76 -1.72 -1.67 2.97
C TYR A 76 -0.58 -1.49 1.96
N VAL A 77 -0.84 -1.77 0.68
CA VAL A 77 0.15 -1.59 -0.39
C VAL A 77 0.47 -0.11 -0.58
N GLU A 78 -0.54 0.76 -0.51
CA GLU A 78 -0.33 2.21 -0.57
C GLU A 78 0.56 2.69 0.58
N GLY A 79 0.18 2.37 1.82
CA GLY A 79 0.92 2.77 3.02
C GLY A 79 2.34 2.19 3.10
N LEU A 80 2.56 0.98 2.57
CA LEU A 80 3.89 0.40 2.45
C LEU A 80 4.77 1.23 1.49
N GLY A 81 4.21 1.64 0.36
CA GLY A 81 4.90 2.50 -0.60
C GLY A 81 5.31 3.84 0.01
N ASP A 82 4.38 4.51 0.71
CA ASP A 82 4.64 5.76 1.41
C ASP A 82 5.72 5.60 2.50
N ALA A 83 5.63 4.54 3.30
CA ALA A 83 6.62 4.26 4.35
C ALA A 83 8.04 4.03 3.80
N VAL A 84 8.16 3.37 2.64
CA VAL A 84 9.45 3.19 1.96
C VAL A 84 10.03 4.54 1.53
N VAL A 85 9.23 5.41 0.90
CA VAL A 85 9.68 6.73 0.46
C VAL A 85 10.12 7.59 1.65
N ASP A 86 9.34 7.60 2.73
CA ASP A 86 9.67 8.34 3.95
C ASP A 86 10.96 7.83 4.61
N THR A 87 11.16 6.51 4.63
CA THR A 87 12.38 5.89 5.18
C THR A 87 13.61 6.27 4.37
N VAL A 88 13.54 6.22 3.04
CA VAL A 88 14.65 6.64 2.17
C VAL A 88 14.99 8.10 2.39
N ARG A 89 13.99 8.98 2.44
CA ARG A 89 14.20 10.41 2.71
C ARG A 89 14.93 10.61 4.04
N ALA A 90 14.44 9.98 5.11
CA ALA A 90 15.03 10.11 6.44
C ALA A 90 16.48 9.57 6.50
N ALA A 91 16.77 8.46 5.82
CA ALA A 91 18.11 7.91 5.73
C ALA A 91 19.07 8.85 4.99
N THR A 92 18.67 9.38 3.82
CA THR A 92 19.48 10.32 3.04
C THR A 92 19.76 11.63 3.80
N GLU A 93 18.75 12.18 4.50
CA GLU A 93 18.93 13.37 5.34
C GLU A 93 19.94 13.10 6.48
N SER A 94 19.82 11.96 7.16
CA SER A 94 20.73 11.54 8.21
C SER A 94 22.18 11.43 7.71
N ASP A 95 22.39 10.82 6.55
CA ASP A 95 23.71 10.65 5.95
C ASP A 95 24.34 12.00 5.56
N GLN A 96 23.55 12.91 4.99
CA GLN A 96 24.02 14.28 4.69
C GLN A 96 24.44 15.03 5.96
N HIS A 97 23.66 14.93 7.04
CA HIS A 97 23.99 15.54 8.32
C HIS A 97 25.29 14.97 8.92
N ALA A 98 25.48 13.66 8.85
CA ALA A 98 26.70 13.00 9.29
C ALA A 98 27.92 13.46 8.48
N ALA A 99 27.81 13.54 7.15
CA ALA A 99 28.89 13.99 6.27
C ALA A 99 29.35 15.42 6.60
N VAL A 100 28.42 16.35 6.81
CA VAL A 100 28.72 17.75 7.18
C VAL A 100 29.44 17.83 8.55
N GLN A 101 29.04 17.01 9.52
CA GLN A 101 29.71 16.97 10.82
C GLN A 101 31.14 16.44 10.72
N VAL A 102 31.37 15.37 9.95
CA VAL A 102 32.71 14.82 9.71
C VAL A 102 33.61 15.87 9.06
N GLU A 103 33.15 16.54 7.99
CA GLU A 103 33.92 17.59 7.31
C GLU A 103 34.33 18.71 8.27
N ARG A 104 33.40 19.22 9.09
CA ARG A 104 33.69 20.27 10.09
C ARG A 104 34.71 19.81 11.14
N THR A 105 34.66 18.56 11.55
CA THR A 105 35.56 18.00 12.57
C THR A 105 36.97 17.83 12.03
N TYR A 106 37.12 17.38 10.79
CA TYR A 106 38.42 17.29 10.12
C TYR A 106 39.01 18.67 9.83
N ARG A 107 38.19 19.63 9.38
CA ARG A 107 38.63 21.01 9.09
C ARG A 107 39.11 21.78 10.33
N LYS A 108 38.59 21.48 11.52
CA LYS A 108 39.07 22.08 12.79
C LYS A 108 40.38 21.49 13.31
N ARG A 109 40.81 20.34 12.77
CA ARG A 109 42.02 19.62 13.19
C ARG A 109 43.23 19.84 12.28
N SER A 110 43.05 20.50 11.12
CA SER A 110 44.13 20.96 10.22
C SER A 110 44.44 22.43 10.45
#